data_AF-A0A348PM22-F1
#
_entry.id   AF-A0A348PM22-F1
#
_cell.length_a   1.000
_cell.length_b   1.000
_cell.length_c   1.000
_cell.angle_alpha   90.00
_cell.angle_beta   90.00
_cell.angle_gamma   90.00
#
_symmetry.space_group_name_H-M   'P 1'
#
loop_
_entity.id
_entity.type
_entity.pdbx_description
1 polymer ?
#
loop_
_entity_poly.entity_id
_entity_poly.type
_entity_poly.pdbx_seq_one_letter_code
_entity_poly.pdbx_strand_id
1 'polypeptide(L)' 'MANNDEIVLKKLSARIKHFRKLKGLTQAEVADRMGLEDGNYRKFENGGNPTYLTIIRFCQAIQVSIDEFFSHT' A
#
# COMPACT_ATOMS: atom_id res chain seq x y z
N MET A 1 -8.76 -17.55 -16.70
CA MET A 1 -8.45 -16.13 -16.93
C MET A 1 -8.53 -15.45 -15.57
N ALA A 2 -7.49 -14.75 -15.12
CA ALA A 2 -7.56 -14.02 -13.84
C ALA A 2 -8.68 -12.98 -13.92
N ASN A 3 -9.47 -12.85 -12.87
CA ASN A 3 -10.52 -11.83 -12.78
C ASN A 3 -9.87 -10.44 -12.95
N ASN A 4 -10.51 -9.53 -13.69
CA ASN A 4 -10.01 -8.16 -13.89
C ASN A 4 -9.72 -7.46 -12.55
N ASP A 5 -10.56 -7.71 -11.55
CA ASP A 5 -10.37 -7.18 -10.19
C ASP A 5 -9.07 -7.70 -9.55
N GLU A 6 -8.74 -8.98 -9.77
CA GLU A 6 -7.51 -9.58 -9.25
C GLU A 6 -6.26 -8.91 -9.86
N ILE A 7 -6.32 -8.57 -11.15
CA ILE A 7 -5.22 -7.86 -11.84
C ILE A 7 -5.05 -6.45 -11.24
N VAL A 8 -6.15 -5.74 -11.02
CA VAL A 8 -6.14 -4.40 -10.42
C VAL A 8 -5.57 -4.44 -8.99
N LEU A 9 -6.03 -5.38 -8.16
CA LEU A 9 -5.55 -5.54 -6.79
C LEU A 9 -4.06 -5.90 -6.74
N LYS A 10 -3.58 -6.78 -7.64
CA LYS A 10 -2.16 -7.09 -7.76
C LYS A 10 -1.30 -5.86 -8.11
N LYS A 11 -1.76 -5.01 -9.03
CA LYS A 11 -1.08 -3.76 -9.38
C LYS A 11 -1.04 -2.80 -8.19
N LEU A 12 -2.14 -2.65 -7.46
CA LEU A 12 -2.21 -1.82 -6.26
C LEU A 12 -1.25 -2.32 -5.17
N SER A 13 -1.26 -3.63 -4.88
CA SER A 13 -0.33 -4.23 -3.92
C SER A 13 1.14 -4.03 -4.31
N ALA A 14 1.47 -4.16 -5.59
CA ALA A 14 2.80 -3.89 -6.09
C ALA A 14 3.21 -2.42 -5.91
N ARG A 15 2.29 -1.48 -6.14
CA ARG A 15 2.49 -0.03 -5.94
C ARG A 15 2.78 0.30 -4.47
N ILE A 16 1.97 -0.23 -3.54
CA ILE A 16 2.17 -0.08 -2.09
C ILE A 16 3.57 -0.58 -1.69
N LYS A 17 3.92 -1.79 -2.12
CA LYS A 17 5.23 -2.39 -1.85
C LYS A 17 6.39 -1.59 -2.44
N HIS A 18 6.20 -1.01 -3.64
CA HIS A 18 7.20 -0.19 -4.30
C HIS A 18 7.52 1.07 -3.48
N PHE A 19 6.52 1.86 -3.11
CA PHE A 19 6.73 3.07 -2.31
C PHE A 19 7.30 2.79 -0.92
N ARG A 20 6.83 1.73 -0.25
CA ARG A 20 7.43 1.32 1.03
C ARG A 20 8.93 1.07 0.87
N LYS A 21 9.31 0.29 -0.15
CA LYS A 21 10.73 -0.03 -0.43
C LYS A 21 11.53 1.21 -0.82
N LEU A 22 10.96 2.13 -1.60
CA LEU A 22 11.60 3.41 -1.93
C LEU A 22 11.95 4.23 -0.69
N LYS A 23 11.11 4.16 0.35
CA LYS A 23 11.35 4.82 1.64
C LYS A 23 12.25 4.00 2.59
N GLY A 24 12.71 2.82 2.18
CA GLY A 24 13.57 1.97 2.99
C GLY A 24 12.88 1.34 4.22
N LEU A 25 11.55 1.31 4.26
CA LEU A 25 10.78 0.86 5.42
C LEU A 25 10.44 -0.63 5.35
N THR A 26 10.40 -1.29 6.50
CA THR A 26 9.85 -2.63 6.70
C THR A 26 8.32 -2.60 6.75
N GLN A 27 7.68 -3.76 6.65
CA GLN A 27 6.22 -3.86 6.78
C GLN A 27 5.74 -3.46 8.18
N ALA A 28 6.50 -3.81 9.22
CA ALA A 28 6.20 -3.47 10.61
C ALA A 28 6.29 -1.96 10.86
N GLU A 29 7.33 -1.30 10.34
CA GLU A 29 7.46 0.15 10.49
C GLU A 29 6.33 0.93 9.82
N VAL A 30 5.81 0.46 8.68
CA VAL A 30 4.64 1.10 8.06
C VAL A 30 3.37 0.82 8.86
N ALA A 31 3.18 -0.41 9.37
CA ALA A 31 2.03 -0.74 10.21
C ALA A 31 1.98 0.13 11.47
N ASP A 32 3.11 0.29 12.16
CA ASP A 32 3.28 1.14 13.34
C ASP A 32 2.94 2.61 13.02
N ARG A 33 3.51 3.16 11.93
CA ARG A 33 3.20 4.53 11.48
C ARG A 33 1.74 4.74 11.08
N MET A 34 1.06 3.69 10.63
CA MET A 34 -0.36 3.73 10.31
C MET A 34 -1.26 3.55 11.55
N GLY A 35 -0.69 3.24 12.72
CA GLY A 35 -1.44 2.89 13.93
C GLY A 35 -2.26 1.61 13.77
N LEU A 36 -1.80 0.66 12.96
CA LEU A 36 -2.46 -0.61 12.71
C LEU A 36 -1.79 -1.75 13.49
N GLU A 37 -2.58 -2.72 13.95
CA GLU A 37 -2.03 -4.01 14.39
C GLU A 37 -1.32 -4.73 13.20
N ASP A 38 -0.12 -5.27 13.46
CA ASP A 38 0.86 -5.77 12.47
C ASP A 38 0.29 -6.64 11.35
N GLY A 39 -0.70 -7.47 11.64
CA GLY A 39 -1.29 -8.42 10.68
C GLY A 39 -2.04 -7.76 9.52
N ASN A 40 -2.48 -6.51 9.67
CA ASN A 40 -3.33 -5.85 8.68
C ASN A 40 -2.54 -5.31 7.49
N TYR A 41 -1.33 -4.79 7.70
CA TYR A 41 -0.54 -4.22 6.61
C TYR A 41 -0.10 -5.26 5.58
N ARG A 42 0.29 -6.47 6.04
CA ARG A 42 0.73 -7.55 5.14
C ARG A 42 -0.32 -7.92 4.09
N LYS A 43 -1.61 -7.75 4.38
CA LYS A 43 -2.69 -8.01 3.41
C LYS A 43 -2.65 -7.03 2.23
N PHE A 44 -2.24 -5.78 2.46
CA PHE A 44 -2.21 -4.75 1.42
C PHE A 44 -1.14 -5.02 0.36
N GLU A 45 -0.04 -5.70 0.72
CA GLU A 45 1.02 -6.09 -0.23
C GLU A 45 0.79 -7.46 -0.89
N ASN A 46 -0.28 -8.17 -0.54
CA ASN A 46 -0.57 -9.54 -0.99
C ASN A 46 -1.96 -9.68 -1.64
N GLY A 47 -2.44 -8.66 -2.34
CA GLY A 47 -3.68 -8.70 -3.11
C GLY A 47 -4.95 -8.35 -2.31
N GLY A 48 -4.81 -7.76 -1.11
CA GLY A 48 -5.94 -7.20 -0.38
C GLY A 48 -6.58 -6.00 -1.10
N ASN A 49 -7.82 -5.69 -0.74
CA ASN A 49 -8.58 -4.55 -1.26
C ASN A 49 -8.67 -3.44 -0.18
N PRO A 50 -7.63 -2.60 -0.01
CA PRO A 50 -7.68 -1.50 0.95
C PRO A 50 -8.72 -0.47 0.52
N THR A 51 -9.41 0.12 1.49
CA THR A 51 -10.28 1.27 1.23
C THR A 51 -9.45 2.49 0.83
N TYR A 52 -10.08 3.47 0.19
CA TYR A 52 -9.43 4.74 -0.14
C TYR A 52 -8.78 5.41 1.09
N LEU A 53 -9.47 5.41 2.25
CA LEU A 53 -8.92 5.98 3.48
C LEU A 53 -7.68 5.24 3.98
N THR A 54 -7.61 3.91 3.80
CA THR A 54 -6.41 3.13 4.11
C THR A 54 -5.24 3.56 3.23
N ILE A 55 -5.48 3.82 1.94
CA ILE A 55 -4.45 4.31 1.01
C ILE A 55 -3.97 5.70 1.44
N ILE A 56 -4.87 6.59 1.85
CA ILE A 56 -4.48 7.93 2.37
C ILE A 56 -3.61 7.79 3.62
N ARG A 57 -3.99 6.94 4.58
CA ARG A 57 -3.19 6.68 5.79
C ARG A 57 -1.82 6.11 5.46
N PHE A 58 -1.75 5.21 4.48
CA PHE A 58 -0.48 4.70 3.98
C PHE A 58 0.39 5.83 3.43
N CYS A 59 -0.17 6.67 2.54
CA CYS A 59 0.53 7.81 1.96
C CYS A 59 1.06 8.78 3.03
N GLN A 60 0.26 9.07 4.06
CA GLN A 60 0.67 9.87 5.22
C GLN A 60 1.81 9.21 6.00
N ALA A 61 1.73 7.91 6.28
CA ALA A 61 2.75 7.15 7.00
C ALA A 61 4.12 7.14 6.28
N ILE A 62 4.11 7.18 4.95
CA ILE A 62 5.32 7.19 4.13
C ILE A 62 5.72 8.59 3.63
N GLN A 63 4.96 9.63 4.00
CA GLN A 63 5.15 11.02 3.58
C GLN A 63 5.23 11.17 2.05
N VAL A 64 4.19 10.69 1.38
CA VAL A 64 3.98 10.78 -0.07
C VAL A 64 2.59 11.34 -0.33
N SER A 65 2.43 12.18 -1.36
CA SER A 65 1.12 12.69 -1.74
C SER A 65 0.29 11.62 -2.46
N ILE A 66 -1.04 11.73 -2.43
CA ILE A 66 -1.90 10.77 -3.13
C ILE A 66 -1.70 10.84 -4.66
N ASP A 67 -1.40 12.02 -5.18
CA ASP A 67 -1.09 12.27 -6.60
C ASP A 67 0.21 11.57 -7.01
N GLU A 68 1.27 11.71 -6.21
CA GLU A 68 2.52 10.98 -6.41
C GLU A 68 2.28 9.47 -6.34
N PHE A 69 1.48 9.00 -5.37
CA PHE A 69 1.13 7.59 -5.23
C PHE A 69 0.40 7.03 -6.45
N PHE A 70 -0.37 7.80 -7.22
CA PHE A 70 -1.04 7.31 -8.44
C PHE A 70 -0.39 7.76 -9.76
N SER A 71 0.69 8.53 -9.69
CA SER A 71 1.45 8.97 -10.87
C SER A 71 2.04 7.81 -11.69
N HIS A 72 2.23 8.03 -12.99
CA HIS A 72 2.90 7.07 -13.87
C HIS A 72 4.42 7.27 -13.76
N THR A 73 5.03 6.64 -12.75
CA THR A 73 6.49 6.48 -12.63
C THR A 73 6.97 5.26 -13.39
#